data_AF-A0A0S6U262-F1
#
_entry.id   AF-A0A0S6U262-F1
#
_cell.length_a   1.000
_cell.length_b   1.000
_cell.length_c   1.000
_cell.angle_alpha   90.00
_cell.angle_beta   90.00
_cell.angle_gamma   90.00
#
_symmetry.space_group_name_H-M   'P 1'
#
loop_
_entity.id
_entity.type
_entity.pdbx_description
1 polymer ?
#
loop_
_entity_poly.entity_id
_entity_poly.type
_entity_poly.pdbx_seq_one_letter_code
_entity_poly.pdbx_strand_id
1 'polypeptide(L)'
;MKKFLILVFAILLAVPTLTGCSIRINNYENKLYSEKDINKNIKVGSIQDNILTREKAMAKALDIFDKGFNIKLNRENLNESVRIIRKAEKDILYWNITWTSINTKKMYNCVIDTSNGKIKSISLYNPNEENKGEKVEYILKEKDILSVVNPLFKALKINPNNYHINDGGIAYGYMVQNQVFNFKNKRDDKEDITIIVNCNNKAITSFFINTYEN
;
A
#
# COMPACT_ATOMS: atom_id res chain seq x y z
N MET A 1 -40.67 42.91 -23.37
CA MET A 1 -40.49 41.80 -22.40
C MET A 1 -39.74 40.60 -22.96
N LYS A 2 -40.15 39.97 -24.09
CA LYS A 2 -39.45 38.80 -24.67
C LYS A 2 -37.95 39.01 -24.92
N LYS A 3 -37.55 40.14 -25.52
CA LYS A 3 -36.13 40.44 -25.81
C LYS A 3 -35.29 40.67 -24.55
N PHE A 4 -35.88 41.23 -23.49
CA PHE A 4 -35.20 41.45 -22.21
C PHE A 4 -35.00 40.13 -21.45
N LEU A 5 -36.02 39.26 -21.46
CA LEU A 5 -35.93 37.91 -20.91
C LEU A 5 -34.87 37.06 -21.61
N ILE A 6 -34.77 37.15 -22.95
CA ILE A 6 -33.72 36.45 -23.72
C ILE A 6 -32.33 36.96 -23.34
N LEU A 7 -32.17 38.28 -23.14
CA LEU A 7 -30.90 38.86 -22.73
C LEU A 7 -30.48 38.39 -21.33
N VAL A 8 -31.42 38.35 -20.38
CA VAL A 8 -31.18 37.85 -19.02
C VAL A 8 -30.81 36.36 -19.04
N PHE A 9 -31.48 35.55 -19.87
CA PHE A 9 -31.16 34.13 -20.03
C PHE A 9 -29.78 33.90 -20.66
N ALA A 10 -29.40 34.71 -21.64
CA ALA A 10 -28.08 34.65 -22.26
C ALA A 10 -26.95 35.02 -21.28
N ILE A 11 -27.19 36.00 -20.41
CA ILE A 11 -26.24 36.36 -19.34
C ILE A 11 -26.15 35.23 -18.31
N LEU A 12 -27.28 34.66 -17.86
CA LEU A 12 -27.30 33.55 -16.90
C LEU A 12 -26.62 32.28 -17.42
N LEU A 13 -26.62 32.03 -18.72
CA LEU A 13 -25.90 30.92 -19.35
C LEU A 13 -24.41 31.19 -19.56
N ALA A 14 -23.98 32.47 -19.55
CA ALA A 14 -22.58 32.87 -19.70
C ALA A 14 -21.81 32.96 -18.37
N VAL A 15 -22.51 33.13 -17.22
CA VAL A 15 -21.84 33.14 -15.90
C VAL A 15 -21.20 31.78 -15.54
N PRO A 16 -21.83 30.61 -15.80
CA PRO A 16 -21.23 29.31 -15.49
C PRO A 16 -19.97 28.99 -16.30
N THR A 17 -19.81 29.56 -17.50
CA THR A 17 -18.61 29.36 -18.33
C THR A 17 -17.42 30.19 -17.86
N LEU A 18 -17.65 31.29 -17.13
CA LEU A 18 -16.61 32.12 -16.51
C LEU A 18 -16.18 31.62 -15.13
N THR A 19 -17.04 30.91 -14.40
CA THR A 19 -16.71 30.29 -13.10
C THR A 19 -16.35 28.79 -13.22
N GLY A 20 -16.51 28.19 -14.41
CA GLY A 20 -16.30 26.77 -14.66
C GLY A 20 -14.85 26.30 -14.74
N CYS A 21 -13.86 27.20 -14.71
CA CYS A 21 -12.43 26.87 -14.77
C CYS A 21 -11.70 26.95 -13.43
N SER A 22 -12.37 26.70 -12.31
CA SER A 22 -11.70 26.57 -11.01
C SER A 22 -12.10 25.33 -10.20
N ILE A 23 -12.58 24.27 -10.86
CA ILE A 23 -12.34 22.93 -10.30
C ILE A 23 -10.87 22.63 -10.57
N ARG A 24 -10.00 23.06 -9.67
CA ARG A 24 -8.67 22.48 -9.55
C ARG A 24 -8.87 21.05 -9.11
N ILE A 25 -9.06 20.15 -10.07
CA ILE A 25 -8.73 18.74 -9.88
C ILE A 25 -7.23 18.74 -9.64
N ASN A 26 -6.84 18.87 -8.38
CA ASN A 26 -5.46 18.90 -7.91
C ASN A 26 -4.86 17.48 -7.98
N ASN A 27 -5.02 16.80 -9.12
CA ASN A 27 -4.25 15.61 -9.45
C ASN A 27 -2.85 16.12 -9.85
N TYR A 28 -2.00 16.35 -8.85
CA TYR A 28 -0.59 16.61 -9.08
C TYR A 28 0.10 15.33 -9.59
N GLU A 29 -0.13 14.97 -10.86
CA GLU A 29 0.52 13.83 -11.52
C GLU A 29 1.91 14.18 -12.09
N ASN A 30 2.38 15.44 -11.98
CA ASN A 30 3.68 15.88 -12.53
C ASN A 30 4.68 16.40 -11.48
N LYS A 31 4.52 16.06 -10.21
CA LYS A 31 5.51 16.41 -9.16
C LYS A 31 6.39 15.21 -8.85
N LEU A 32 7.66 15.30 -9.21
CA LEU A 32 8.69 14.40 -8.71
C LEU A 32 9.01 14.81 -7.27
N TYR A 33 8.83 13.89 -6.33
CA TYR A 33 9.22 14.07 -4.94
C TYR A 33 10.64 13.53 -4.74
N SER A 34 11.42 14.27 -3.98
CA SER A 34 12.79 13.94 -3.58
C SER A 34 12.89 13.84 -2.06
N GLU A 35 13.99 13.31 -1.56
CA GLU A 35 14.24 13.30 -0.10
C GLU A 35 14.19 14.70 0.52
N LYS A 36 14.52 15.75 -0.25
CA LYS A 36 14.42 17.14 0.21
C LYS A 36 12.98 17.54 0.51
N ASP A 37 12.01 16.91 -0.14
CA ASP A 37 10.58 17.19 0.09
C ASP A 37 10.05 16.50 1.35
N ILE A 38 10.68 15.39 1.78
CA ILE A 38 10.41 14.78 3.08
C ILE A 38 10.72 15.80 4.19
N ASN A 39 11.87 16.46 4.11
CA ASN A 39 12.34 17.39 5.13
C ASN A 39 11.46 18.66 5.25
N LYS A 40 10.78 19.06 4.17
CA LYS A 40 9.90 20.24 4.17
C LYS A 40 8.54 20.00 4.81
N ASN A 41 8.09 18.74 4.86
CA ASN A 41 6.81 18.34 5.46
C ASN A 41 6.92 18.02 6.96
N ILE A 42 8.11 18.11 7.56
CA ILE A 42 8.32 17.93 9.00
C ILE A 42 7.94 19.25 9.70
N LYS A 43 6.97 19.20 10.62
CA LYS A 43 6.58 20.37 11.42
C LYS A 43 7.78 20.87 12.22
N VAL A 44 8.09 22.17 12.08
CA VAL A 44 9.15 22.88 12.81
C VAL A 44 8.89 22.73 14.32
N GLY A 45 9.73 21.95 15.00
CA GLY A 45 9.64 21.69 16.45
C GLY A 45 10.03 20.28 16.87
N SER A 46 10.03 19.29 15.96
CA SER A 46 10.59 17.97 16.27
C SER A 46 12.06 17.89 15.84
N ILE A 47 12.97 17.81 16.80
CA ILE A 47 14.35 17.37 16.56
C ILE A 47 14.25 15.97 15.95
N GLN A 48 14.71 15.76 14.71
CA GLN A 48 14.74 14.43 14.12
C GLN A 48 16.08 14.17 13.43
N ASP A 49 16.99 13.55 14.18
CA ASP A 49 18.10 12.75 13.65
C ASP A 49 17.64 11.48 12.88
N ASN A 50 16.33 11.33 12.66
CA ASN A 50 15.67 10.10 12.24
C ASN A 50 14.94 10.20 10.89
N ILE A 51 15.40 11.08 9.99
CA ILE A 51 14.91 11.09 8.60
C ILE A 51 15.15 9.71 7.99
N LEU A 52 14.08 9.08 7.50
CA LEU A 52 14.15 7.82 6.79
C LEU A 52 14.63 8.07 5.36
N THR A 53 15.94 8.04 5.17
CA THR A 53 16.59 8.12 3.86
C THR A 53 16.23 6.92 2.98
N ARG A 54 16.47 7.03 1.67
CA ARG A 54 16.31 5.95 0.67
C ARG A 54 17.04 4.69 1.11
N GLU A 55 18.28 4.82 1.56
CA GLU A 55 19.11 3.69 1.98
C GLU A 55 18.55 3.00 3.22
N LYS A 56 18.11 3.77 4.23
CA LYS A 56 17.47 3.21 5.42
C LYS A 56 16.13 2.54 5.08
N ALA A 57 15.35 3.12 4.17
CA ALA A 57 14.10 2.55 3.70
C ALA A 57 14.32 1.24 2.93
N MET A 58 15.33 1.19 2.05
CA MET A 58 15.71 -0.02 1.31
C MET A 58 16.22 -1.12 2.24
N ALA A 59 17.12 -0.79 3.17
CA ALA A 59 17.64 -1.76 4.13
C ALA A 59 16.51 -2.35 4.97
N LYS A 60 15.56 -1.51 5.41
CA LYS A 60 14.37 -1.96 6.13
C LYS A 60 13.48 -2.88 5.28
N ALA A 61 13.21 -2.53 4.02
CA ALA A 61 12.41 -3.37 3.14
C ALA A 61 13.08 -4.73 2.88
N LEU A 62 14.39 -4.75 2.61
CA LEU A 62 15.17 -5.98 2.42
C LEU A 62 15.13 -6.88 3.67
N ASP A 63 15.30 -6.29 4.86
CA ASP A 63 15.23 -7.02 6.14
C ASP A 63 13.87 -7.70 6.35
N ILE A 64 12.78 -7.04 5.92
CA ILE A 64 11.43 -7.58 6.05
C ILE A 64 11.15 -8.68 5.02
N PHE A 65 11.65 -8.56 3.78
CA PHE A 65 11.56 -9.68 2.83
C PHE A 65 12.31 -10.90 3.34
N ASP A 66 13.51 -10.71 3.90
CA ASP A 66 14.30 -11.80 4.47
C ASP A 66 13.62 -12.40 5.71
N LYS A 67 13.41 -11.62 6.77
CA LYS A 67 12.92 -12.15 8.05
C LYS A 67 11.40 -12.41 8.09
N GLY A 68 10.63 -11.62 7.34
CA GLY A 68 9.17 -11.65 7.36
C GLY A 68 8.58 -12.61 6.33
N PHE A 69 9.20 -12.71 5.15
CA PHE A 69 8.73 -13.57 4.06
C PHE A 69 9.67 -14.74 3.75
N ASN A 70 10.84 -14.82 4.40
CA ASN A 70 11.88 -15.80 4.09
C ASN A 70 12.33 -15.74 2.61
N ILE A 71 12.42 -14.51 2.07
CA ILE A 71 12.80 -14.23 0.68
C ILE A 71 14.05 -13.36 0.67
N LYS A 72 15.17 -13.97 0.29
CA LYS A 72 16.42 -13.24 0.06
C LYS A 72 16.46 -12.72 -1.38
N LEU A 73 16.31 -11.42 -1.54
CA LEU A 73 16.34 -10.77 -2.85
C LEU A 73 17.77 -10.65 -3.37
N ASN A 74 18.11 -11.40 -4.43
CA ASN A 74 19.36 -11.20 -5.16
C ASN A 74 19.21 -10.02 -6.14
N ARG A 75 19.70 -8.85 -5.74
CA ARG A 75 19.57 -7.59 -6.48
C ARG A 75 20.27 -7.59 -7.85
N GLU A 76 21.24 -8.48 -8.10
CA GLU A 76 21.89 -8.61 -9.41
C GLU A 76 20.93 -9.05 -10.51
N ASN A 77 19.84 -9.73 -10.14
CA ASN A 77 18.85 -10.28 -11.07
C ASN A 77 17.52 -9.50 -11.06
N LEU A 78 17.50 -8.29 -10.48
CA LEU A 78 16.31 -7.49 -10.27
C LEU A 78 16.47 -6.08 -10.84
N ASN A 79 15.45 -5.61 -11.55
CA ASN A 79 15.28 -4.19 -11.81
C ASN A 79 14.71 -3.52 -10.56
N GLU A 80 15.36 -2.47 -10.07
CA GLU A 80 14.96 -1.73 -8.86
C GLU A 80 14.35 -0.38 -9.22
N SER A 81 13.21 -0.06 -8.60
CA SER A 81 12.59 1.26 -8.64
C SER A 81 12.33 1.73 -7.21
N VAL A 82 12.89 2.88 -6.83
CA VAL A 82 12.68 3.50 -5.52
C VAL A 82 12.27 4.94 -5.73
N ARG A 83 11.04 5.29 -5.31
CA ARG A 83 10.50 6.63 -5.48
C ARG A 83 9.67 7.04 -4.27
N ILE A 84 9.48 8.34 -4.10
CA ILE A 84 8.54 8.87 -3.13
C ILE A 84 7.19 9.09 -3.83
N ILE A 85 6.11 8.62 -3.21
CA ILE A 85 4.73 8.87 -3.63
C ILE A 85 3.99 9.64 -2.54
N ARG A 86 3.01 10.45 -2.93
CA ARG A 86 2.16 11.21 -2.00
C ARG A 86 0.76 10.63 -1.99
N LYS A 87 0.20 10.39 -0.81
CA LYS A 87 -1.25 10.17 -0.66
C LYS A 87 -1.93 11.52 -0.48
N ALA A 88 -2.60 11.97 -1.54
CA ALA A 88 -3.16 13.31 -1.64
C ALA A 88 -4.11 13.66 -0.48
N GLU A 89 -4.94 12.71 -0.05
CA GLU A 89 -5.95 12.89 1.00
C GLU A 89 -5.37 13.31 2.36
N LYS A 90 -4.17 12.84 2.69
CA LYS A 90 -3.57 12.99 4.04
C LYS A 90 -2.27 13.78 4.04
N ASP A 91 -1.81 14.22 2.87
CA ASP A 91 -0.49 14.82 2.67
C ASP A 91 0.68 13.97 3.22
N ILE A 92 0.53 12.64 3.16
CA ILE A 92 1.57 11.72 3.64
C ILE A 92 2.44 11.30 2.46
N LEU A 93 3.76 11.37 2.66
CA LEU A 93 4.77 10.88 1.72
C LEU A 93 5.20 9.47 2.11
N TYR A 94 5.28 8.59 1.12
CA TYR A 94 5.74 7.22 1.27
C TYR A 94 6.92 6.93 0.35
N TRP A 95 7.90 6.18 0.85
CA TRP A 95 8.79 5.42 -0.01
C TRP A 95 8.01 4.28 -0.64
N ASN A 96 8.05 4.20 -1.97
CA ASN A 96 7.55 3.08 -2.75
C ASN A 96 8.73 2.39 -3.42
N ILE A 97 9.03 1.18 -2.96
CA ILE A 97 10.19 0.40 -3.38
C ILE A 97 9.70 -0.85 -4.09
N THR A 98 10.12 -1.04 -5.34
CA THR A 98 9.76 -2.19 -6.16
C THR A 98 11.00 -2.85 -6.74
N TRP A 99 11.05 -4.18 -6.63
CA TRP A 99 12.00 -5.01 -7.36
C TRP A 99 11.25 -5.92 -8.32
N THR A 100 11.70 -5.98 -9.57
CA THR A 100 11.13 -6.85 -10.59
C THR A 100 12.21 -7.77 -11.14
N SER A 101 11.97 -9.08 -11.05
CA SER A 101 12.88 -10.07 -11.64
C SER A 101 12.99 -9.87 -13.15
N ILE A 102 14.23 -9.79 -13.62
CA ILE A 102 14.55 -9.60 -15.04
C ILE A 102 13.96 -10.76 -15.87
N ASN A 103 14.15 -11.99 -15.39
CA ASN A 103 13.79 -13.21 -16.11
C ASN A 103 12.34 -13.64 -15.87
N THR A 104 11.89 -13.63 -14.61
CA THR A 104 10.58 -14.21 -14.25
C THR A 104 9.46 -13.20 -14.17
N LYS A 105 9.77 -11.90 -14.24
CA LYS A 105 8.81 -10.80 -14.02
C LYS A 105 8.10 -10.85 -12.65
N LYS A 106 8.57 -11.67 -11.71
CA LYS A 106 8.15 -11.62 -10.31
C LYS A 106 8.40 -10.22 -9.76
N MET A 107 7.42 -9.65 -9.07
CA MET A 107 7.51 -8.32 -8.49
C MET A 107 7.40 -8.41 -6.96
N TYR A 108 8.22 -7.61 -6.30
CA TYR A 108 8.25 -7.45 -4.85
C TYR A 108 8.11 -5.96 -4.58
N ASN A 109 7.10 -5.56 -3.82
CA ASN A 109 6.84 -4.17 -3.50
C ASN A 109 6.76 -3.96 -1.99
N CYS A 110 7.31 -2.84 -1.51
CA CYS A 110 7.19 -2.39 -0.14
C CYS A 110 6.93 -0.88 -0.10
N VAL A 111 5.94 -0.46 0.68
CA VAL A 111 5.58 0.94 0.90
C VAL A 111 5.81 1.31 2.36
N ILE A 112 6.58 2.37 2.59
CA ILE A 112 7.02 2.81 3.92
C ILE A 112 6.70 4.28 4.13
N ASP A 113 6.05 4.62 5.24
CA ASP A 113 5.80 6.00 5.66
C ASP A 113 7.13 6.73 5.94
N THR A 114 7.35 7.85 5.26
CA THR A 114 8.61 8.61 5.38
C THR A 114 8.77 9.30 6.74
N SER A 115 7.67 9.56 7.46
CA SER A 115 7.67 10.32 8.71
C SER A 115 8.02 9.48 9.94
N ASN A 116 7.62 8.20 9.93
CA ASN A 116 7.72 7.30 11.08
C ASN A 116 8.34 5.93 10.73
N GLY A 117 8.60 5.67 9.45
CA GLY A 117 9.18 4.43 8.95
C GLY A 117 8.29 3.21 9.07
N LYS A 118 6.98 3.36 9.33
CA LYS A 118 6.04 2.25 9.40
C LYS A 118 5.78 1.70 8.00
N ILE A 119 5.82 0.38 7.87
CA ILE A 119 5.45 -0.28 6.62
C ILE A 119 3.94 -0.23 6.48
N LYS A 120 3.46 0.29 5.36
CA LYS A 120 2.04 0.41 5.04
C LYS A 120 1.54 -0.71 4.18
N SER A 121 2.37 -1.19 3.24
CA SER A 121 2.01 -2.35 2.43
C SER A 121 3.23 -3.11 1.96
N ILE A 122 3.05 -4.40 1.74
CA ILE A 122 3.98 -5.28 1.04
C ILE A 122 3.16 -6.13 0.09
N SER A 123 3.60 -6.27 -1.15
CA SER A 123 2.95 -7.16 -2.11
C SER A 123 3.95 -7.93 -2.95
N LEU A 124 3.57 -9.17 -3.27
CA LEU A 124 4.34 -10.11 -4.06
C LEU A 124 3.46 -10.55 -5.22
N TYR A 125 3.98 -10.42 -6.42
CA TYR A 125 3.31 -10.87 -7.63
C TYR A 125 4.22 -11.84 -8.37
N ASN A 126 3.68 -13.00 -8.74
CA ASN A 126 4.38 -14.00 -9.52
C ASN A 126 3.51 -14.41 -10.72
N PRO A 127 3.83 -13.95 -11.95
CA PRO A 127 3.04 -14.28 -13.13
C PRO A 127 3.20 -15.75 -13.57
N ASN A 128 4.25 -16.42 -13.09
CA ASN A 128 4.64 -17.77 -13.48
C ASN A 128 4.33 -18.82 -12.41
N GLU A 129 3.57 -18.48 -11.37
CA GLU A 129 3.14 -19.50 -10.40
C GLU A 129 2.10 -20.43 -11.06
N GLU A 130 2.43 -21.73 -11.10
CA GLU A 130 1.98 -22.71 -12.10
C GLU A 130 0.57 -23.28 -11.91
N ASN A 131 -0.15 -22.96 -10.84
CA ASN A 131 -1.50 -23.51 -10.62
C ASN A 131 -2.57 -22.53 -11.13
N LYS A 132 -2.53 -22.22 -12.43
CA LYS A 132 -3.60 -21.45 -13.10
C LYS A 132 -4.86 -22.30 -13.16
N GLY A 133 -5.77 -22.14 -12.19
CA GLY A 133 -7.12 -22.69 -12.26
C GLY A 133 -7.39 -24.00 -11.53
N GLU A 134 -6.44 -24.56 -10.76
CA GLU A 134 -6.78 -25.62 -9.82
C GLU A 134 -7.49 -25.03 -8.61
N LYS A 135 -8.78 -25.35 -8.47
CA LYS A 135 -9.57 -24.98 -7.30
C LYS A 135 -9.07 -25.77 -6.11
N VAL A 136 -8.49 -25.07 -5.14
CA VAL A 136 -8.05 -25.68 -3.89
C VAL A 136 -9.27 -25.86 -3.00
N GLU A 137 -9.59 -27.09 -2.64
CA GLU A 137 -10.65 -27.38 -1.65
C GLU A 137 -10.25 -26.97 -0.23
N TYR A 138 -8.93 -26.84 0.02
CA TYR A 138 -8.38 -26.50 1.31
C TYR A 138 -8.41 -24.99 1.58
N ILE A 139 -9.24 -24.61 2.54
CA ILE A 139 -9.34 -23.25 3.09
C ILE A 139 -8.51 -23.21 4.39
N LEU A 140 -7.61 -22.23 4.52
CA LEU A 140 -6.83 -22.04 5.75
C LEU A 140 -7.79 -21.66 6.88
N LYS A 141 -7.69 -22.37 8.02
CA LYS A 141 -8.44 -22.03 9.22
C LYS A 141 -7.73 -20.90 9.97
N GLU A 142 -8.49 -20.14 10.75
CA GLU A 142 -7.96 -19.01 11.55
C GLU A 142 -6.78 -19.40 12.45
N LYS A 143 -6.81 -20.60 13.06
CA LYS A 143 -5.72 -21.08 13.90
C LYS A 143 -4.41 -21.31 13.13
N ASP A 144 -4.52 -21.64 11.84
CA ASP A 144 -3.37 -21.95 10.99
C ASP A 144 -2.73 -20.67 10.42
N ILE A 145 -3.52 -19.60 10.22
CA ILE A 145 -3.01 -18.33 9.68
C ILE A 145 -1.96 -17.69 10.60
N LEU A 146 -2.11 -17.83 11.92
CA LEU A 146 -1.16 -17.26 12.87
C LEU A 146 0.26 -17.83 12.66
N SER A 147 0.36 -19.13 12.36
CA SER A 147 1.67 -19.75 12.08
C SER A 147 2.31 -19.18 10.82
N VAL A 148 1.51 -18.89 9.79
CA VAL A 148 1.95 -18.34 8.50
C VAL A 148 2.43 -16.90 8.65
N VAL A 149 1.72 -16.07 9.44
CA VAL A 149 2.00 -14.62 9.53
C VAL A 149 2.96 -14.26 10.66
N ASN A 150 3.24 -15.17 11.59
CA ASN A 150 4.10 -14.91 12.75
C ASN A 150 5.51 -14.39 12.38
N PRO A 151 6.21 -14.93 11.36
CA PRO A 151 7.50 -14.38 10.93
C PRO A 151 7.40 -12.91 10.53
N LEU A 152 6.40 -12.57 9.71
CA LEU A 152 6.11 -11.20 9.30
C LEU A 152 5.78 -10.29 10.49
N PHE A 153 4.93 -10.76 11.40
CA PHE A 153 4.54 -9.98 12.58
C PHE A 153 5.72 -9.74 13.52
N LYS A 154 6.59 -10.73 13.72
CA LYS A 154 7.84 -10.53 14.49
C LYS A 154 8.74 -9.50 13.82
N ALA A 155 8.93 -9.59 12.50
CA ALA A 155 9.76 -8.66 11.74
C ALA A 155 9.21 -7.22 11.80
N LEU A 156 7.89 -7.06 11.76
CA LEU A 156 7.19 -5.78 11.87
C LEU A 156 6.94 -5.31 13.32
N LYS A 157 7.30 -6.12 14.33
CA LYS A 157 7.02 -5.89 15.76
C LYS A 157 5.53 -5.71 16.06
N ILE A 158 4.68 -6.47 15.36
CA ILE A 158 3.22 -6.49 15.55
C ILE A 158 2.87 -7.62 16.52
N ASN A 159 2.08 -7.31 17.55
CA ASN A 159 1.57 -8.32 18.47
C ASN A 159 0.20 -8.84 17.98
N PRO A 160 0.09 -10.10 17.52
CA PRO A 160 -1.18 -10.65 17.03
C PRO A 160 -2.28 -10.65 18.10
N ASN A 161 -1.94 -10.69 19.39
CA ASN A 161 -2.92 -10.70 20.47
C ASN A 161 -3.73 -9.41 20.57
N ASN A 162 -3.27 -8.32 19.93
CA ASN A 162 -3.99 -7.05 19.84
C ASN A 162 -5.11 -7.07 18.79
N TYR A 163 -5.30 -8.16 18.05
CA TYR A 163 -6.24 -8.23 16.93
C TYR A 163 -7.23 -9.38 17.07
N HIS A 164 -8.47 -9.16 16.65
CA HIS A 164 -9.42 -10.21 16.28
C HIS A 164 -9.16 -10.61 14.83
N ILE A 165 -9.12 -11.91 14.55
CA ILE A 165 -8.89 -12.43 13.20
C ILE A 165 -10.24 -12.78 12.63
N ASN A 166 -10.55 -12.27 11.45
CA ASN A 166 -11.74 -12.62 10.70
C ASN A 166 -11.32 -13.15 9.33
N ASP A 167 -11.92 -14.26 8.91
CA ASP A 167 -11.84 -14.73 7.52
C ASP A 167 -12.61 -13.76 6.61
N GLY A 168 -11.88 -13.06 5.74
CA GLY A 168 -12.41 -12.15 4.73
C GLY A 168 -12.90 -12.87 3.47
N GLY A 169 -12.77 -14.20 3.41
CA GLY A 169 -13.21 -15.04 2.31
C GLY A 169 -12.15 -15.23 1.23
N ILE A 170 -12.58 -15.83 0.13
CA ILE A 170 -11.73 -16.18 -1.02
C ILE A 170 -11.74 -15.04 -2.04
N ALA A 171 -10.56 -14.61 -2.45
CA ALA A 171 -10.35 -13.65 -3.53
C ALA A 171 -9.63 -14.34 -4.70
N TYR A 172 -10.14 -14.14 -5.91
CA TYR A 172 -9.51 -14.61 -7.13
C TYR A 172 -8.70 -13.47 -7.76
N GLY A 173 -7.39 -13.66 -7.85
CA GLY A 173 -6.48 -12.74 -8.55
C GLY A 173 -5.69 -13.51 -9.58
N TYR A 174 -5.78 -13.14 -10.87
CA TYR A 174 -4.99 -13.74 -11.96
C TYR A 174 -4.99 -15.29 -11.97
N MET A 175 -6.15 -15.91 -11.74
CA MET A 175 -6.34 -17.38 -11.69
C MET A 175 -5.69 -18.08 -10.49
N VAL A 176 -5.20 -17.31 -9.50
CA VAL A 176 -4.73 -17.82 -8.21
C VAL A 176 -5.84 -17.62 -7.17
N GLN A 177 -6.19 -18.70 -6.47
CA GLN A 177 -7.08 -18.65 -5.33
C GLN A 177 -6.30 -18.14 -4.12
N ASN A 178 -6.70 -16.98 -3.61
CA ASN A 178 -6.16 -16.42 -2.38
C ASN A 178 -7.25 -16.38 -1.31
N GLN A 179 -6.84 -16.42 -0.06
CA GLN A 179 -7.70 -16.17 1.09
C GLN A 179 -7.29 -14.88 1.76
N VAL A 180 -8.28 -14.08 2.14
CA VAL A 180 -8.10 -12.79 2.78
C VAL A 180 -8.35 -12.96 4.28
N PHE A 181 -7.44 -12.47 5.10
CA PHE A 181 -7.59 -12.41 6.55
C PHE A 181 -7.53 -10.96 7.02
N ASN A 182 -8.55 -10.56 7.78
CA ASN A 182 -8.64 -9.23 8.37
C ASN A 182 -8.36 -9.33 9.87
N PHE A 183 -7.32 -8.65 10.31
CA PHE A 183 -6.91 -8.50 11.70
C PHE A 183 -7.46 -7.17 12.19
N LYS A 184 -8.58 -7.22 12.89
CA LYS A 184 -9.27 -6.05 13.43
C LYS A 184 -8.72 -5.68 14.81
N ASN A 185 -8.27 -4.45 15.01
CA ASN A 185 -7.67 -4.06 16.29
C ASN A 185 -8.70 -4.10 17.43
N LYS A 186 -8.29 -4.65 18.58
CA LYS A 186 -9.13 -4.82 19.77
C LYS A 186 -9.32 -3.54 20.58
N ARG A 187 -8.39 -2.59 20.45
CA ARG A 187 -8.30 -1.40 21.30
C ARG A 187 -8.97 -0.18 20.68
N ASP A 188 -8.81 0.00 19.38
CA ASP A 188 -9.42 1.08 18.61
C ASP A 188 -9.71 0.64 17.18
N ASP A 189 -10.54 1.42 16.48
CA ASP A 189 -10.95 1.23 15.09
C ASP A 189 -10.06 1.99 14.11
N LYS A 190 -8.90 2.50 14.56
CA LYS A 190 -8.05 3.38 13.74
C LYS A 190 -7.16 2.61 12.80
N GLU A 191 -6.82 1.37 13.14
CA GLU A 191 -5.89 0.58 12.36
C GLU A 191 -6.27 -0.89 12.32
N ASP A 192 -6.50 -1.39 11.09
CA ASP A 192 -6.67 -2.81 10.82
C ASP A 192 -5.58 -3.30 9.87
N ILE A 193 -5.32 -4.60 9.90
CA ILE A 193 -4.36 -5.25 9.01
C ILE A 193 -5.12 -6.22 8.08
N THR A 194 -4.84 -6.15 6.79
CA THR A 194 -5.31 -7.15 5.82
C THR A 194 -4.12 -7.95 5.32
N ILE A 195 -4.25 -9.28 5.34
CA ILE A 195 -3.24 -10.21 4.83
C ILE A 195 -3.90 -11.09 3.78
N ILE A 196 -3.23 -11.25 2.65
CA ILE A 196 -3.67 -12.11 1.55
C ILE A 196 -2.67 -13.26 1.44
N VAL A 197 -3.18 -14.48 1.42
CA VAL A 197 -2.39 -15.71 1.38
C VAL A 197 -2.82 -16.56 0.19
N ASN A 198 -1.84 -17.07 -0.57
CA ASN A 198 -2.09 -18.03 -1.64
C ASN A 198 -2.53 -19.38 -1.03
N CYS A 199 -3.70 -19.87 -1.43
CA CYS A 199 -4.28 -21.09 -0.86
C CYS A 199 -3.49 -22.36 -1.19
N ASN A 200 -2.71 -22.37 -2.28
CA ASN A 200 -1.93 -23.54 -2.72
C ASN A 200 -0.70 -23.77 -1.84
N ASN A 201 0.10 -22.72 -1.65
CA ASN A 201 1.43 -22.81 -1.03
C ASN A 201 1.51 -22.11 0.34
N LYS A 202 0.41 -21.52 0.81
CA LYS A 202 0.30 -20.79 2.08
C LYS A 202 1.27 -19.60 2.19
N ALA A 203 1.80 -19.11 1.06
CA ALA A 203 2.67 -17.94 1.05
C ALA A 203 1.84 -16.65 1.16
N ILE A 204 2.33 -15.70 1.95
CA ILE A 204 1.74 -14.35 2.02
C ILE A 204 2.03 -13.65 0.70
N THR A 205 0.99 -13.29 -0.04
CA THR A 205 1.08 -12.55 -1.29
C THR A 205 0.89 -11.05 -1.08
N SER A 206 0.19 -10.64 -0.02
CA SER A 206 0.08 -9.23 0.34
C SER A 206 -0.18 -8.99 1.82
N PHE A 207 0.26 -7.81 2.27
CA PHE A 207 0.05 -7.27 3.61
C PHE A 207 -0.28 -5.78 3.48
N PHE A 208 -1.29 -5.32 4.19
CA PHE A 208 -1.71 -3.92 4.21
C PHE A 208 -2.05 -3.48 5.64
N ILE A 209 -1.65 -2.27 5.99
CA ILE A 209 -2.14 -1.57 7.18
C ILE A 209 -3.14 -0.52 6.74
N ASN A 210 -4.42 -0.78 6.99
CA ASN A 210 -5.52 0.14 6.75
C ASN A 210 -5.63 1.08 7.94
N THR A 211 -5.57 2.39 7.69
CA THR A 211 -5.72 3.40 8.74
C THR A 211 -6.94 4.25 8.46
N TYR A 212 -7.88 4.23 9.40
CA TYR A 212 -9.12 4.98 9.35
C TYR A 212 -8.99 6.23 10.23
N GLU A 213 -9.48 7.36 9.73
CA GLU A 213 -9.63 8.59 10.49
C GLU A 213 -11.12 8.91 10.52
N ASN A 214 -11.63 9.26 11.71
CA ASN A 214 -12.88 9.98 11.87
C ASN A 214 -12.63 11.47 11.62
#